data_AF-A0A4Q1KB71-F1
#
_entry.id   AF-A0A4Q1KB71-F1
#
_cell.length_a   1.000
_cell.length_b   1.000
_cell.length_c   1.000
_cell.angle_alpha   90.00
_cell.angle_beta   90.00
_cell.angle_gamma   90.00
#
_symmetry.space_group_name_H-M   'P 1'
#
loop_
_entity.id
_entity.type
_entity.pdbx_description
1 polymer ?
#
loop_
_entity_poly.entity_id
_entity_poly.type
_entity_poly.pdbx_seq_one_letter_code
_entity_poly.pdbx_strand_id
1 'polypeptide(L)'
;MKYFILFLLFSGKVLACSCTEIPSYTTNWNYADQVFSALIVKKETKIYGLYGEKINSYTCKILNSYKGELLPNQNYRTLLGKDAASCDFEFKVGKTYLIFANENGLSLYCSVCSRTSLLENVPKDSLNILTEYYQKSQSDTGPLVIKRLESNTAHQVRLATLGYKEALNRKNRIIYGLLIGIAVFIIVIGSYLLIKRKK
;
A
#
# COMPACT_ATOMS: atom_id res chain seq x y z
N MET A 1 -28.88 -28.01 30.71
CA MET A 1 -28.36 -27.54 29.40
C MET A 1 -29.04 -26.24 28.90
N LYS A 2 -29.32 -25.24 29.76
CA LYS A 2 -29.97 -23.98 29.33
C LYS A 2 -29.04 -22.75 29.36
N TYR A 3 -27.91 -22.86 30.06
CA TYR A 3 -26.94 -21.76 30.22
C TYR A 3 -25.71 -21.85 29.30
N PHE A 4 -25.53 -22.95 28.56
CA PHE A 4 -24.36 -23.14 27.69
C PHE A 4 -24.44 -22.31 26.38
N ILE A 5 -25.63 -21.87 25.99
CA ILE A 5 -25.85 -21.08 24.76
C ILE A 5 -25.57 -19.58 24.99
N LEU A 6 -25.58 -19.09 26.23
CA LEU A 6 -25.40 -17.66 26.52
C LEU A 6 -23.92 -17.20 26.44
N PHE A 7 -22.96 -18.13 26.42
CA PHE A 7 -21.53 -17.80 26.41
C PHE A 7 -20.96 -17.57 24.99
N LEU A 8 -21.67 -17.97 23.93
CA LEU A 8 -21.20 -17.87 22.54
C LEU A 8 -21.41 -16.50 21.88
N LEU A 9 -21.99 -15.52 22.58
CA LEU A 9 -22.33 -14.21 22.00
C LEU A 9 -21.27 -13.12 22.21
N PHE A 10 -20.16 -13.41 22.91
CA PHE A 10 -19.05 -12.48 23.05
C PHE A 10 -17.96 -12.74 21.99
N SER A 11 -18.28 -12.44 20.73
CA SER A 11 -17.24 -12.33 19.70
C SER A 11 -16.56 -10.97 19.80
N GLY A 12 -15.55 -10.87 20.66
CA GLY A 12 -14.66 -9.72 20.73
C GLY A 12 -13.74 -9.68 19.51
N LYS A 13 -13.41 -8.48 19.01
CA LYS A 13 -12.38 -8.32 17.97
C LYS A 13 -11.03 -8.73 18.55
N VAL A 14 -10.57 -9.93 18.23
CA VAL A 14 -9.22 -10.40 18.59
C VAL A 14 -8.23 -9.70 17.66
N LEU A 15 -7.43 -8.79 18.21
CA LEU A 15 -6.26 -8.27 17.53
C LEU A 15 -5.14 -9.30 17.72
N ALA A 16 -4.76 -10.00 16.64
CA ALA A 16 -3.65 -10.95 16.68
C ALA A 16 -2.27 -10.28 16.79
N CYS A 17 -2.23 -8.95 16.80
CA CYS A 17 -1.01 -8.17 16.81
C CYS A 17 -0.50 -7.99 18.23
N SER A 18 0.67 -8.55 18.50
CA SER A 18 1.44 -8.27 19.71
C SER A 18 2.65 -7.43 19.33
N CYS A 19 2.65 -6.16 19.75
CA CYS A 19 3.81 -5.31 19.62
C CYS A 19 4.69 -5.54 20.85
N THR A 20 5.97 -5.88 20.67
CA THR A 20 6.90 -6.10 21.79
C THR A 20 6.96 -4.88 22.70
N GLU A 21 7.14 -3.70 22.11
CA GLU A 21 7.07 -2.41 22.76
C GLU A 21 6.75 -1.34 21.72
N ILE A 22 6.02 -0.30 22.10
CA ILE A 22 5.85 0.87 21.24
C ILE A 22 7.13 1.71 21.31
N PRO A 23 7.89 1.86 20.21
CA PRO A 23 9.20 2.52 20.21
C PRO A 23 9.10 3.99 20.63
N SER A 24 10.15 4.55 21.24
CA SER A 24 10.20 5.98 21.57
C SER A 24 10.03 6.87 20.32
N TYR A 25 9.71 8.15 20.50
CA TYR A 25 9.52 9.07 19.36
C TYR A 25 10.78 9.17 18.49
N THR A 26 11.97 9.25 19.08
CA THR A 26 13.24 9.34 18.37
C THR A 26 13.61 8.02 17.70
N THR A 27 13.40 6.90 18.40
CA THR A 27 13.59 5.56 17.84
C THR A 27 12.69 5.33 16.63
N ASN A 28 11.40 5.64 16.75
CA ASN A 28 10.46 5.46 15.65
C ASN A 28 10.69 6.45 14.51
N TRP A 29 11.16 7.67 14.81
CA TRP A 29 11.57 8.64 13.80
C TRP A 29 12.73 8.08 12.96
N ASN A 30 13.70 7.39 13.56
CA ASN A 30 14.80 6.78 12.81
C ASN A 30 14.31 5.68 11.86
N TYR A 31 13.36 4.85 12.30
CA TYR A 31 12.82 3.75 11.50
C TYR A 31 11.82 4.17 10.43
N ALA A 32 11.00 5.20 10.69
CA ALA A 32 10.00 5.66 9.74
C ALA A 32 10.63 6.33 8.52
N ASP A 33 10.10 6.08 7.32
CA ASP A 33 10.52 6.80 6.11
C ASP A 33 10.00 8.24 6.10
N GLN A 34 8.78 8.44 6.60
CA GLN A 34 8.15 9.76 6.71
C GLN A 34 7.47 9.96 8.07
N VAL A 35 7.57 11.17 8.61
CA VAL A 35 6.93 11.56 9.87
C VAL A 35 6.25 12.90 9.68
N PHE A 36 4.94 12.95 9.89
CA PHE A 36 4.16 14.18 9.68
C PHE A 36 2.89 14.18 10.51
N SER A 37 2.36 15.37 10.79
CA SER A 37 0.99 15.51 11.29
C SER A 37 0.04 15.73 10.12
N ALA A 38 -1.11 15.05 10.12
CA ALA A 38 -2.10 15.20 9.06
C ALA A 38 -3.54 14.99 9.54
N LEU A 39 -4.46 15.68 8.87
CA LEU A 39 -5.91 15.48 8.97
C LEU A 39 -6.34 14.41 7.97
N ILE A 40 -7.06 13.38 8.43
CA ILE A 40 -7.64 12.36 7.55
C ILE A 40 -8.90 12.92 6.89
N VAL A 41 -8.87 13.16 5.59
CA VAL A 41 -9.97 13.83 4.87
C VAL A 41 -10.90 12.85 4.16
N LYS A 42 -10.41 11.65 3.81
CA LYS A 42 -11.18 10.65 3.06
C LYS A 42 -10.70 9.23 3.38
N LYS A 43 -11.64 8.28 3.40
CA LYS A 43 -11.38 6.83 3.44
C LYS A 43 -12.08 6.17 2.25
N GLU A 44 -11.35 5.37 1.48
CA GLU A 44 -11.87 4.55 0.39
C GLU A 44 -11.62 3.08 0.70
N THR A 45 -12.67 2.26 0.66
CA THR A 45 -12.62 0.83 1.04
C THR A 45 -12.95 -0.11 -0.12
N LYS A 46 -13.12 0.44 -1.33
CA LYS A 46 -13.46 -0.29 -2.55
C LYS A 46 -12.22 -0.67 -3.37
N ILE A 47 -11.05 -0.61 -2.74
CA ILE A 47 -9.77 -0.93 -3.36
C ILE A 47 -9.40 -2.34 -2.93
N TYR A 48 -8.90 -3.13 -3.88
CA TYR A 48 -8.53 -4.52 -3.66
C TYR A 48 -7.06 -4.72 -4.04
N GLY A 49 -6.35 -5.52 -3.25
CA GLY A 49 -5.00 -5.92 -3.56
C GLY A 49 -4.95 -6.97 -4.67
N LEU A 50 -3.72 -7.34 -5.06
CA LEU A 50 -3.47 -8.33 -6.11
C LEU A 50 -4.08 -9.70 -5.81
N TYR A 51 -4.28 -10.02 -4.52
CA TYR A 51 -4.83 -11.29 -4.07
C TYR A 51 -6.30 -11.18 -3.65
N GLY A 52 -6.97 -10.07 -3.99
CA GLY A 52 -8.38 -9.84 -3.69
C GLY A 52 -8.63 -9.42 -2.23
N GLU A 53 -7.59 -9.12 -1.45
CA GLU A 53 -7.76 -8.58 -0.12
C GLU A 53 -8.31 -7.15 -0.17
N LYS A 54 -9.16 -6.78 0.79
CA LYS A 54 -9.65 -5.39 0.90
C LYS A 54 -8.53 -4.48 1.38
N ILE A 55 -8.36 -3.36 0.71
CA ILE A 55 -7.42 -2.30 1.07
C ILE A 55 -8.21 -1.03 1.37
N ASN A 56 -7.95 -0.46 2.53
CA ASN A 56 -8.36 0.89 2.87
C ASN A 56 -7.28 1.88 2.38
N SER A 57 -7.72 2.87 1.61
CA SER A 57 -6.92 4.04 1.25
C SER A 57 -7.42 5.24 2.04
N TYR A 58 -6.49 5.95 2.68
CA TYR A 58 -6.77 7.15 3.45
C TYR A 58 -6.07 8.33 2.79
N THR A 59 -6.85 9.31 2.33
CA THR A 59 -6.28 10.60 1.91
C THR A 59 -6.11 11.46 3.15
N CYS A 60 -4.89 11.95 3.36
CA CYS A 60 -4.56 12.81 4.47
C CYS A 60 -4.00 14.15 3.99
N LYS A 61 -4.49 15.24 4.58
CA LYS A 61 -3.97 16.59 4.37
C LYS A 61 -2.88 16.85 5.39
N ILE A 62 -1.65 17.00 4.92
CA ILE A 62 -0.49 17.26 5.76
C ILE A 62 -0.59 18.66 6.37
N LEU A 63 -0.28 18.74 7.66
CA LEU A 63 -0.25 19.97 8.45
C LEU A 63 1.20 20.41 8.70
N ASN A 64 2.04 19.50 9.22
CA ASN A 64 3.46 19.73 9.43
C ASN A 64 4.26 18.46 9.08
N SER A 65 5.46 18.63 8.52
CA SER A 65 6.44 17.53 8.36
C SER A 65 7.49 17.58 9.45
N TYR A 66 7.86 16.41 9.93
CA TYR A 66 8.96 16.17 10.87
C TYR A 66 9.99 15.19 10.30
N LYS A 67 9.71 14.53 9.17
CA LYS A 67 10.67 13.72 8.41
C LYS A 67 10.14 13.49 7.01
N GLY A 68 11.03 13.57 6.03
CA GLY A 68 10.70 13.41 4.62
C GLY A 68 10.30 14.73 3.97
N GLU A 69 10.70 14.88 2.72
CA GLU A 69 10.45 16.10 1.95
C GLU A 69 8.98 16.19 1.53
N LEU A 70 8.38 17.35 1.81
CA LEU A 70 7.15 17.76 1.17
C LEU A 70 7.53 18.60 -0.05
N LEU A 71 7.12 18.14 -1.23
CA LEU A 71 7.24 18.98 -2.41
C LEU A 71 6.35 20.22 -2.23
N PRO A 72 6.81 21.41 -2.64
CA PRO A 72 5.97 22.60 -2.67
C PRO A 72 4.68 22.27 -3.43
N ASN A 73 3.53 22.55 -2.82
CA ASN A 73 2.17 22.27 -3.33
C ASN A 73 1.65 20.82 -3.17
N GLN A 74 2.41 19.89 -2.60
CA GLN A 74 1.93 18.54 -2.31
C GLN A 74 1.44 18.42 -0.86
N ASN A 75 0.27 18.98 -0.60
CA ASN A 75 -0.35 19.00 0.74
C ASN A 75 -1.09 17.72 1.10
N TYR A 76 -1.16 16.74 0.19
CA TYR A 76 -1.90 15.50 0.38
C TYR A 76 -1.01 14.27 0.22
N ARG A 77 -1.24 13.28 1.07
CA ARG A 77 -0.65 11.94 0.96
C ARG A 77 -1.75 10.88 1.03
N THR A 78 -1.42 9.71 0.52
CA THR A 78 -2.27 8.52 0.60
C THR A 78 -1.59 7.50 1.50
N LEU A 79 -2.32 7.04 2.52
CA LEU A 79 -1.92 5.94 3.39
C LEU A 79 -2.75 4.71 3.03
N LEU A 80 -2.09 3.56 2.87
CA LEU A 80 -2.75 2.29 2.65
C LEU A 80 -2.71 1.46 3.93
N GLY A 81 -3.78 0.70 4.17
CA GLY A 81 -3.84 -0.32 5.21
C GLY A 81 -4.95 -1.31 4.91
N LYS A 82 -4.80 -2.58 5.28
CA LYS A 82 -5.77 -3.64 5.04
C LYS A 82 -6.81 -3.65 6.15
N ASP A 83 -6.39 -4.00 7.35
CA ASP A 83 -7.21 -4.00 8.55
C ASP A 83 -6.34 -4.17 9.80
N ALA A 84 -6.97 -4.03 10.96
CA ALA A 84 -6.28 -4.20 12.23
C ALA A 84 -5.84 -5.67 12.49
N ALA A 85 -6.43 -6.65 11.80
CA ALA A 85 -5.96 -8.04 11.85
C ALA A 85 -4.62 -8.23 11.12
N SER A 86 -4.34 -7.38 10.13
CA SER A 86 -3.07 -7.27 9.42
C SER A 86 -2.07 -6.35 10.14
N CYS A 87 -2.36 -5.94 11.37
CA CYS A 87 -1.57 -4.99 12.16
C CYS A 87 -1.43 -3.61 11.54
N ASP A 88 -2.34 -3.23 10.64
CA ASP A 88 -2.38 -1.90 10.07
C ASP A 88 -3.14 -0.94 10.99
N PHE A 89 -2.67 0.31 11.04
CA PHE A 89 -3.30 1.36 11.81
C PHE A 89 -4.62 1.79 11.15
N GLU A 90 -5.72 1.74 11.90
CA GLU A 90 -7.02 2.19 11.40
C GLU A 90 -7.26 3.68 11.71
N PHE A 91 -7.30 4.49 10.65
CA PHE A 91 -7.56 5.91 10.75
C PHE A 91 -9.04 6.25 10.75
N LYS A 92 -9.43 7.29 11.50
CA LYS A 92 -10.77 7.87 11.49
C LYS A 92 -10.79 9.15 10.67
N VAL A 93 -11.75 9.26 9.75
CA VAL A 93 -11.97 10.48 8.95
C VAL A 93 -12.35 11.64 9.89
N GLY A 94 -11.83 12.83 9.60
CA GLY A 94 -12.04 14.05 10.39
C GLY A 94 -11.16 14.15 11.64
N LYS A 95 -10.25 13.20 11.87
CA LYS A 95 -9.30 13.22 12.98
C LYS A 95 -7.89 13.56 12.50
N THR A 96 -7.13 14.21 13.38
CA THR A 96 -5.74 14.59 13.14
C THR A 96 -4.81 13.66 13.89
N TYR A 97 -3.76 13.21 13.22
CA TYR A 97 -2.81 12.24 13.76
C TYR A 97 -1.38 12.75 13.59
N LEU A 98 -0.50 12.37 14.52
CA LEU A 98 0.93 12.28 14.24
C LEU A 98 1.19 10.90 13.65
N ILE A 99 1.74 10.88 12.45
CA ILE A 99 1.87 9.69 11.62
C ILE A 99 3.34 9.37 11.43
N PHE A 100 3.69 8.12 11.75
CA PHE A 100 4.98 7.52 11.45
C PHE A 100 4.74 6.48 10.35
N ALA A 101 5.01 6.88 9.11
CA ALA A 101 4.75 6.08 7.93
C ALA A 101 6.03 5.42 7.42
N ASN A 102 5.89 4.18 6.97
CA ASN A 102 6.90 3.47 6.20
C ASN A 102 6.47 3.39 4.74
N GLU A 103 7.44 3.35 3.84
CA GLU A 103 7.25 3.20 2.41
C GLU A 103 7.34 1.71 2.03
N ASN A 104 6.34 1.22 1.30
CA ASN A 104 6.42 -0.05 0.60
C ASN A 104 6.20 0.20 -0.89
N GLY A 105 7.31 0.42 -1.60
CA GLY A 105 7.30 0.84 -3.00
C GLY A 105 6.80 2.28 -3.15
N LEU A 106 5.56 2.45 -3.63
CA LEU A 106 4.95 3.78 -3.87
C LEU A 106 3.88 4.15 -2.83
N SER A 107 3.66 3.30 -1.84
CA SER A 107 2.59 3.47 -0.86
C SER A 107 3.15 3.69 0.53
N LEU A 108 2.55 4.62 1.25
CA LEU A 108 2.81 4.80 2.67
C LEU A 108 1.86 3.92 3.47
N TYR A 109 2.37 3.28 4.52
CA TYR A 109 1.56 2.48 5.43
C TYR A 109 2.00 2.69 6.87
N CYS A 110 1.09 2.42 7.80
CA CYS A 110 1.33 2.56 9.22
C CYS A 110 0.86 1.30 9.94
N SER A 111 1.68 0.78 10.82
CA SER A 111 1.31 -0.33 11.69
C SER A 111 0.75 0.18 13.03
N VAL A 112 -0.09 -0.62 13.69
CA VAL A 112 -0.47 -0.42 15.10
C VAL A 112 0.73 -0.43 16.06
N CYS A 113 1.86 -1.02 15.66
CA CYS A 113 3.10 -1.01 16.43
C CYS A 113 3.95 0.25 16.21
N SER A 114 3.58 1.09 15.26
CA SER A 114 4.20 2.41 15.12
C SER A 114 3.75 3.33 16.25
N ARG A 115 4.53 4.39 16.53
CA ARG A 115 4.15 5.47 17.47
C ARG A 115 3.05 6.40 16.90
N THR A 116 2.34 5.97 15.85
CA THR A 116 1.24 6.73 15.24
C THR A 116 0.09 6.86 16.22
N SER A 117 -0.40 8.07 16.44
CA SER A 117 -1.44 8.35 17.43
C SER A 117 -2.22 9.62 17.10
N LEU A 118 -3.37 9.80 17.76
CA LEU A 118 -4.13 11.05 17.67
C LEU A 118 -3.24 12.21 18.11
N LEU A 119 -3.21 13.28 17.32
CA LEU A 119 -2.32 14.42 17.58
C LEU A 119 -2.60 15.07 18.95
N GLU A 120 -3.87 15.08 19.38
CA GLU A 120 -4.29 15.60 20.69
C GLU A 120 -3.65 14.86 21.88
N ASN A 121 -3.21 13.61 21.67
CA ASN A 121 -2.58 12.78 22.69
C ASN A 121 -1.04 12.86 22.66
N VAL A 122 -0.47 13.60 21.71
CA VAL A 122 0.98 13.72 21.58
C VAL A 122 1.49 14.82 22.51
N PRO A 123 2.44 14.52 23.43
CA PRO A 123 3.05 15.53 24.28
C PRO A 123 3.76 16.60 23.46
N LYS A 124 3.61 17.87 23.84
CA LYS A 124 4.22 19.01 23.13
C LYS A 124 5.75 18.86 23.04
N ASP A 125 6.39 18.38 24.11
CA ASP A 125 7.84 18.15 24.13
C ASP A 125 8.27 17.12 23.08
N SER A 126 7.43 16.11 22.81
CA SER A 126 7.71 15.13 21.75
C SER A 126 7.70 15.78 20.37
N LEU A 127 6.79 16.72 20.10
CA LEU A 127 6.77 17.47 18.84
C LEU A 127 7.99 18.37 18.68
N ASN A 128 8.46 18.99 19.77
CA ASN A 128 9.68 19.81 19.75
C ASN A 128 10.90 18.96 19.39
N ILE A 129 11.06 17.80 20.02
CA ILE A 129 12.16 16.85 19.73
C ILE A 129 12.13 16.43 18.26
N LEU A 130 10.96 16.07 17.71
CA LEU A 130 10.84 15.69 16.30
C LEU A 130 11.21 16.84 15.35
N THR A 131 10.90 18.08 15.74
CA THR A 131 11.27 19.29 14.98
C THR A 131 12.78 19.51 14.98
N GLU A 132 13.43 19.37 16.13
CA GLU A 132 14.90 19.46 16.26
C GLU A 132 15.61 18.39 15.42
N TYR A 133 15.13 17.15 15.47
CA TYR A 133 15.64 16.06 14.64
C TYR A 133 15.51 16.37 13.15
N TYR A 134 14.36 16.92 12.74
CA TYR A 134 14.15 17.32 11.35
C TYR A 134 15.13 18.41 10.91
N GLN A 135 15.25 19.49 11.69
CA GLN A 135 16.16 20.60 11.39
C GLN A 135 17.62 20.15 11.32
N LYS A 136 18.04 19.30 12.26
CA LYS A 136 19.37 18.70 12.25
C LYS A 136 19.59 17.88 10.98
N SER A 137 18.64 17.03 10.59
CA SER A 137 18.77 16.18 9.40
C SER A 137 18.90 16.97 8.10
N GLN A 138 18.25 18.14 8.01
CA GLN A 138 18.37 19.06 6.87
C GLN A 138 19.70 19.82 6.85
N SER A 139 20.35 19.97 8.01
CA SER A 139 21.61 20.71 8.16
C SER A 139 22.83 19.81 7.95
N ASP A 140 22.67 18.50 8.20
CA ASP A 140 23.73 17.47 8.09
C ASP A 140 23.90 16.93 6.65
N THR A 141 23.10 17.42 5.68
CA THR A 141 23.27 17.09 4.27
C THR A 141 24.54 17.75 3.72
N GLY A 142 25.66 17.03 3.78
CA GLY A 142 26.82 17.22 2.91
C GLY A 142 26.43 17.18 1.40
N PRO A 143 27.38 17.35 0.47
CA PRO A 143 27.09 17.59 -0.95
C PRO A 143 26.09 16.55 -1.48
N LEU A 144 24.97 17.07 -1.99
CA LEU A 144 23.80 16.32 -2.46
C LEU A 144 24.23 15.24 -3.46
N VAL A 145 24.44 14.01 -3.00
CA VAL A 145 24.54 12.87 -3.91
C VAL A 145 23.13 12.63 -4.45
N ILE A 146 22.94 12.98 -5.71
CA ILE A 146 21.71 12.74 -6.47
C ILE A 146 21.48 11.23 -6.55
N LYS A 147 20.88 10.66 -5.52
CA LYS A 147 20.45 9.25 -5.48
C LYS A 147 19.04 9.07 -6.07
N ARG A 148 18.32 10.19 -6.34
CA ARG A 148 16.88 10.22 -6.63
C ARG A 148 16.51 10.22 -8.14
N LEU A 149 17.47 10.43 -9.05
CA LEU A 149 17.19 10.44 -10.49
C LEU A 149 17.28 9.05 -11.15
N GLU A 150 17.98 8.11 -10.54
CA GLU A 150 18.18 6.75 -11.08
C GLU A 150 16.98 5.82 -10.79
N SER A 151 16.34 5.95 -9.63
CA SER A 151 15.22 5.07 -9.25
C SER A 151 13.95 5.35 -10.06
N ASN A 152 13.65 6.63 -10.34
CA ASN A 152 12.46 7.02 -11.09
C ASN A 152 12.54 6.64 -12.57
N THR A 153 13.71 6.78 -13.20
CA THR A 153 13.90 6.43 -14.61
C THR A 153 13.91 4.92 -14.82
N ALA A 154 14.63 4.16 -13.98
CA ALA A 154 14.59 2.70 -14.03
C ALA A 154 13.18 2.14 -13.79
N HIS A 155 12.40 2.79 -12.92
CA HIS A 155 11.02 2.37 -12.64
C HIS A 155 10.05 2.70 -13.79
N GLN A 156 10.14 3.89 -14.40
CA GLN A 156 9.32 4.23 -15.58
C GLN A 156 9.63 3.31 -16.76
N VAL A 157 10.91 3.01 -16.98
CA VAL A 157 11.34 2.03 -17.98
C VAL A 157 10.75 0.66 -17.65
N ARG A 158 10.85 0.19 -16.39
CA ARG A 158 10.28 -1.10 -15.98
C ARG A 158 8.77 -1.19 -16.19
N LEU A 159 8.00 -0.14 -15.87
CA LEU A 159 6.56 -0.09 -16.10
C LEU A 159 6.22 -0.15 -17.59
N ALA A 160 6.94 0.59 -18.43
CA ALA A 160 6.79 0.53 -19.88
C ALA A 160 7.10 -0.88 -20.43
N THR A 161 8.16 -1.51 -19.94
CA THR A 161 8.55 -2.88 -20.35
C THR A 161 7.52 -3.92 -19.91
N LEU A 162 6.97 -3.80 -18.70
CA LEU A 162 5.91 -4.69 -18.20
C LEU A 162 4.61 -4.53 -18.99
N GLY A 163 4.19 -3.29 -19.27
CA GLY A 163 3.01 -3.01 -20.09
C GLY A 163 3.17 -3.55 -21.52
N TYR A 164 4.36 -3.41 -22.13
CA TYR A 164 4.65 -3.99 -23.43
C TYR A 164 4.61 -5.53 -23.42
N LYS A 165 5.16 -6.15 -22.37
CA LYS A 165 5.16 -7.62 -22.20
C LYS A 165 3.76 -8.17 -22.03
N GLU A 166 2.89 -7.50 -21.29
CA GLU A 166 1.48 -7.88 -21.14
C GLU A 166 0.70 -7.74 -22.46
N ALA A 167 0.92 -6.65 -23.19
CA ALA A 167 0.31 -6.45 -24.51
C ALA A 167 0.75 -7.53 -25.51
N LEU A 168 2.02 -7.92 -25.49
CA LEU A 168 2.56 -8.99 -26.33
C LEU A 168 1.96 -10.36 -25.96
N ASN A 169 1.85 -10.67 -24.67
CA ASN A 169 1.23 -11.91 -24.20
C ASN A 169 -0.26 -11.98 -24.58
N ARG A 170 -0.98 -10.85 -24.53
CA ARG A 170 -2.39 -10.79 -24.99
C ARG A 170 -2.50 -11.08 -26.49
N LYS A 171 -1.63 -10.50 -27.32
CA LYS A 171 -1.58 -10.79 -28.76
C LYS A 171 -1.25 -12.25 -29.05
N ASN A 172 -0.24 -12.80 -28.38
CA ASN A 172 0.15 -14.21 -28.56
C ASN A 172 -0.99 -15.15 -28.20
N ARG A 173 -1.71 -14.90 -27.09
CA ARG A 173 -2.86 -15.73 -26.69
C ARG A 173 -3.98 -15.73 -27.74
N ILE A 174 -4.22 -14.60 -28.40
CA ILE A 174 -5.20 -14.50 -29.50
C ILE A 174 -4.72 -15.27 -30.73
N ILE A 175 -3.44 -15.11 -31.11
CA ILE A 175 -2.84 -15.80 -32.26
C ILE A 175 -2.88 -17.32 -32.06
N TYR A 176 -2.46 -17.82 -30.89
CA TYR A 176 -2.52 -19.25 -30.59
C TYR A 176 -3.97 -19.77 -30.57
N GLY A 177 -4.93 -19.00 -30.06
CA GLY A 177 -6.34 -19.35 -30.11
C GLY A 177 -6.87 -19.52 -31.54
N LEU A 178 -6.51 -18.61 -32.45
CA LEU A 178 -6.87 -18.69 -33.86
C LEU A 178 -6.22 -19.89 -34.56
N LEU A 179 -4.93 -20.14 -34.30
CA LEU A 179 -4.22 -21.30 -34.88
C LEU A 179 -4.83 -22.63 -34.45
N ILE A 180 -5.19 -22.78 -33.18
CA ILE A 180 -5.87 -23.97 -32.66
C ILE A 180 -7.25 -24.12 -33.32
N GLY A 181 -8.02 -23.04 -33.45
CA GLY A 181 -9.32 -23.06 -34.11
C GLY A 181 -9.24 -23.52 -35.57
N ILE A 182 -8.26 -23.02 -36.32
CA ILE A 182 -8.03 -23.42 -37.72
C ILE A 182 -7.64 -24.91 -37.80
N ALA A 183 -6.75 -25.38 -36.91
CA ALA A 183 -6.33 -26.78 -36.89
C ALA A 183 -7.52 -27.74 -36.63
N VAL A 184 -8.38 -27.40 -35.66
CA VAL A 184 -9.59 -28.18 -35.38
C VAL A 184 -10.53 -28.19 -36.58
N PHE A 185 -10.73 -27.05 -37.25
CA PHE A 185 -11.58 -26.94 -38.42
C PHE A 185 -11.10 -27.84 -39.58
N ILE A 186 -9.79 -27.88 -39.82
CA ILE A 186 -9.19 -28.76 -40.85
C ILE A 186 -9.42 -30.24 -40.51
N ILE A 187 -9.29 -30.64 -39.23
CA ILE A 187 -9.53 -32.02 -38.79
C ILE A 187 -10.99 -32.41 -38.99
N VAL A 188 -11.94 -31.52 -38.67
CA VAL A 188 -13.38 -31.76 -38.85
C VAL A 188 -13.73 -31.90 -40.33
N ILE A 189 -13.21 -31.03 -41.19
CA ILE A 189 -13.43 -31.14 -42.64
C ILE A 189 -12.80 -32.42 -43.19
N GLY A 190 -11.56 -32.73 -42.80
CA GLY A 190 -10.85 -33.92 -43.24
C GLY A 190 -11.58 -35.20 -42.86
N SER A 191 -12.05 -35.31 -41.61
CA SER A 191 -12.86 -36.45 -41.15
C SER A 191 -14.20 -36.55 -41.88
N TYR A 192 -14.88 -35.42 -42.11
CA TYR A 192 -16.13 -35.38 -42.90
C TYR A 192 -15.92 -35.88 -44.35
N LEU A 193 -14.86 -35.41 -45.02
CA LEU A 193 -14.54 -35.84 -46.40
C LEU A 193 -14.16 -37.32 -46.47
N LEU A 194 -13.47 -37.87 -45.47
CA LEU A 194 -13.14 -39.29 -45.38
C LEU A 194 -14.38 -40.18 -45.19
N ILE A 195 -15.34 -39.73 -44.37
CA ILE A 195 -16.62 -40.43 -44.17
C ILE A 195 -17.44 -40.41 -45.46
N LYS A 196 -17.51 -39.25 -46.14
CA LYS A 196 -18.24 -39.12 -47.41
C LYS A 196 -17.65 -39.99 -48.53
N ARG A 197 -16.33 -40.20 -48.58
CA ARG A 197 -15.68 -41.08 -49.57
C ARG A 197 -15.90 -42.58 -49.35
N LYS A 198 -16.30 -43.00 -48.14
CA LYS A 198 -16.57 -44.42 -47.82
C LYS A 198 -18.04 -44.83 -48.06
N LYS A 199 -18.92 -43.90 -48.39
CA LYS A 199 -20.27 -44.14 -48.91
C LYS A 199 -20.27 -43.99 -50.42
#